data_AF-G4N0G2-F1
#
_entry.id   AF-G4N0G2-F1
#
_cell.length_a   1.000
_cell.length_b   1.000
_cell.length_c   1.000
_cell.angle_alpha   90.00
_cell.angle_beta   90.00
_cell.angle_gamma   90.00
#
_symmetry.space_group_name_H-M   'P 1'
#
loop_
_entity.id
_entity.type
_entity.pdbx_description
1 polymer ?
#
loop_
_entity_poly.entity_id
_entity_poly.type
_entity_poly.pdbx_seq_one_letter_code
_entity_poly.pdbx_strand_id
1 'polypeptide(L)'
;MDPAINLQQRIAQGLSISLRNSLNSLGLGNGVANNSIPTPTGSSETNHTDGLVIDVEKGRPELEHQSPSGIIAGSHVTASSAKSARSMAGDSTDDVVRQRQTEEEQTQDAVEAEQIRLAAAQRTAPLTLATLPPELQMLIIRQLNFGDIERLRRTCRFYRKLASPRAIRVLFGPDHLRRLLLSHCARCLAYDEERLSLLQAPVTHPDFPLCALCVDCAVAERDDRIVVGRKVTMGNGDGVWICRWCGWPVTVSPATGHVQFHRRCYNKYNDALLFFFSLGWMQLALGVIGAALAWRYFRNDIQVFAPTVTSFLLLWVCFLILTFRGNRIRTYHWSFLFELMTLLCWIPPIHWIIDLYVETPYYELPRSTMACLIFFCFNLLFRLLNVLGNLVLLCEYQRTSHHLPSHMIPWWRHITNPVVDCLIFWTYPQCAEQKYPPHWS
;
A
#
# COMPACT_ATOMS: atom_id res chain seq x y z
N MET A 1 21.92 25.54 -23.93
CA MET A 1 20.45 25.45 -24.03
C MET A 1 19.88 25.72 -22.65
N ASP A 2 19.21 26.87 -22.51
CA ASP A 2 19.07 27.57 -21.24
C ASP A 2 18.11 26.91 -20.26
N PRO A 3 18.54 26.68 -18.99
CA PRO A 3 17.68 26.10 -17.95
C PRO A 3 16.53 27.02 -17.53
N ALA A 4 16.63 28.33 -17.78
CA ALA A 4 15.59 29.32 -17.44
C ALA A 4 14.35 29.21 -18.35
N ILE A 5 14.53 28.87 -19.63
CA ILE A 5 13.42 28.69 -20.59
C ILE A 5 12.58 27.48 -20.19
N ASN A 6 13.22 26.42 -19.65
CA ASN A 6 12.54 25.20 -19.24
C ASN A 6 11.65 25.41 -17.99
N LEU A 7 12.04 26.28 -17.06
CA LEU A 7 11.23 26.56 -15.86
C LEU A 7 9.98 27.38 -16.19
N GLN A 8 10.10 28.44 -17.00
CA GLN A 8 8.94 29.22 -17.43
C GLN A 8 7.99 28.41 -18.32
N GLN A 9 8.52 27.56 -19.20
CA GLN A 9 7.71 26.69 -20.04
C GLN A 9 6.98 25.62 -19.21
N ARG A 10 7.60 25.10 -18.14
CA ARG A 10 6.96 24.19 -17.16
C ARG A 10 5.90 24.90 -16.32
N ILE A 11 6.12 26.16 -15.92
CA ILE A 11 5.15 26.97 -15.18
C ILE A 11 3.94 27.28 -16.07
N ALA A 12 4.16 27.68 -17.32
CA ALA A 12 3.09 27.95 -18.29
C ALA A 12 2.27 26.69 -18.62
N GLN A 13 2.93 25.54 -18.79
CA GLN A 13 2.26 24.26 -19.01
C GLN A 13 1.49 23.80 -17.77
N GLY A 14 2.06 23.92 -16.57
CA GLY A 14 1.40 23.60 -15.30
C GLY A 14 0.18 24.49 -15.01
N LEU A 15 0.29 25.80 -15.23
CA LEU A 15 -0.84 26.74 -15.10
C LEU A 15 -1.95 26.44 -16.11
N SER A 16 -1.62 26.11 -17.37
CA SER A 16 -2.61 25.80 -18.40
C SER A 16 -3.40 24.52 -18.12
N ILE A 17 -2.75 23.50 -17.54
CA ILE A 17 -3.40 22.22 -17.20
C ILE A 17 -4.23 22.36 -15.92
N SER A 18 -3.73 23.13 -14.95
CA SER A 18 -4.46 23.42 -13.70
C SER A 18 -5.72 24.26 -13.94
N LEU A 19 -5.62 25.33 -14.75
CA LEU A 19 -6.78 26.13 -15.17
C LEU A 19 -7.80 25.30 -15.95
N ARG A 20 -7.35 24.42 -16.86
CA ARG A 20 -8.25 23.54 -17.62
C ARG A 20 -8.97 22.53 -16.71
N ASN A 21 -8.30 22.00 -15.69
CA ASN A 21 -8.90 21.07 -14.73
C ASN A 21 -9.84 21.77 -13.73
N SER A 22 -9.52 22.99 -13.28
CA SER A 22 -10.41 23.80 -12.44
C SER A 22 -11.65 24.31 -13.20
N LEU A 23 -11.53 24.62 -14.49
CA LEU A 23 -12.69 24.99 -15.33
C LEU A 23 -13.60 23.80 -15.60
N ASN A 24 -13.03 22.60 -15.78
CA ASN A 24 -13.80 21.36 -15.91
C ASN A 24 -14.50 20.93 -14.61
N SER A 25 -13.94 21.25 -13.43
CA SER A 25 -14.62 21.00 -12.14
C SER A 25 -15.73 22.00 -11.81
N LEU A 26 -15.78 23.13 -12.53
CA LEU A 26 -16.78 24.20 -12.34
C LEU A 26 -17.92 24.16 -13.37
N GLY A 27 -17.98 23.13 -14.23
CA GLY A 27 -19.09 22.92 -15.18
C GLY A 27 -19.21 23.99 -16.28
N LEU A 28 -18.21 24.86 -16.44
CA LEU A 28 -18.20 25.95 -17.42
C LEU A 28 -17.15 25.65 -18.49
N GLY A 29 -17.55 24.91 -19.53
CA GLY A 29 -16.67 24.63 -20.66
C GLY A 29 -17.30 23.75 -21.72
N ASN A 30 -18.28 24.27 -22.46
CA ASN A 30 -18.56 23.79 -23.82
C ASN A 30 -18.71 24.99 -24.76
N GLY A 31 -17.78 25.06 -25.72
CA GLY A 31 -17.69 26.09 -26.75
C GLY A 31 -16.84 25.57 -27.92
N VAL A 32 -17.49 24.74 -28.74
CA VAL A 32 -17.24 24.37 -30.13
C VAL A 32 -15.98 24.97 -30.80
N ALA A 33 -15.10 24.09 -31.30
CA ALA A 33 -14.40 24.30 -32.56
C ALA A 33 -14.20 22.93 -33.25
N ASN A 34 -14.95 22.73 -34.33
CA ASN A 34 -14.84 21.61 -35.25
C ASN A 34 -13.45 21.59 -35.90
N ASN A 35 -12.83 20.41 -35.97
CA ASN A 35 -12.05 20.01 -37.14
C ASN A 35 -12.17 18.50 -37.32
N SER A 36 -12.70 18.13 -38.47
CA SER A 36 -13.05 16.78 -38.91
C SER A 36 -11.94 16.12 -39.73
N ILE A 37 -12.03 14.77 -39.85
CA ILE A 37 -11.51 13.85 -40.91
C ILE A 37 -10.21 13.05 -40.55
N PRO A 38 -10.11 11.72 -40.81
CA PRO A 38 -11.08 10.64 -40.58
C PRO A 38 -10.44 9.38 -39.93
N THR A 39 -11.29 8.47 -39.45
CA THR A 39 -10.99 7.08 -39.09
C THR A 39 -10.89 6.19 -40.34
N PRO A 40 -10.17 5.04 -40.28
CA PRO A 40 -10.61 3.84 -40.96
C PRO A 40 -11.23 2.86 -39.96
N THR A 41 -12.34 2.31 -40.41
CA THR A 41 -13.24 1.31 -39.84
C THR A 41 -12.58 -0.04 -39.61
N GLY A 42 -13.05 -0.75 -38.57
CA GLY A 42 -12.83 -2.19 -38.36
C GLY A 42 -13.70 -2.73 -37.22
N SER A 43 -14.92 -3.12 -37.56
CA SER A 43 -15.83 -4.15 -36.96
C SER A 43 -15.56 -4.62 -35.52
N SER A 44 -16.48 -4.36 -34.58
CA SER A 44 -17.62 -5.24 -34.20
C SER A 44 -17.21 -6.32 -33.20
N GLU A 45 -17.67 -6.18 -31.95
CA GLU A 45 -18.66 -7.09 -31.35
C GLU A 45 -19.02 -6.64 -29.93
N THR A 46 -20.31 -6.31 -29.78
CA THR A 46 -21.01 -6.08 -28.53
C THR A 46 -21.26 -7.40 -27.81
N ASN A 47 -21.01 -7.46 -26.51
CA ASN A 47 -21.77 -8.36 -25.63
C ASN A 47 -22.11 -7.64 -24.33
N HIS A 48 -23.40 -7.35 -24.22
CA HIS A 48 -24.15 -7.07 -23.01
C HIS A 48 -24.12 -8.30 -22.11
N THR A 49 -23.77 -8.13 -20.84
CA THR A 49 -24.26 -8.99 -19.76
C THR A 49 -24.55 -8.11 -18.55
N ASP A 50 -25.83 -7.83 -18.37
CA ASP A 50 -26.42 -7.54 -17.07
C ASP A 50 -26.20 -8.74 -16.14
N GLY A 51 -25.88 -8.50 -14.87
CA GLY A 51 -25.68 -9.61 -13.94
C GLY A 51 -25.21 -9.23 -12.54
N LEU A 52 -26.17 -8.82 -11.72
CA LEU A 52 -26.31 -9.20 -10.30
C LEU A 52 -25.24 -8.73 -9.30
N VAL A 53 -25.55 -7.62 -8.63
CA VAL A 53 -25.07 -7.30 -7.29
C VAL A 53 -25.76 -8.23 -6.29
N ILE A 54 -24.99 -8.99 -5.50
CA ILE A 54 -25.51 -9.68 -4.31
C ILE A 54 -24.90 -8.99 -3.09
N ASP A 55 -25.75 -8.27 -2.37
CA ASP A 55 -25.51 -7.81 -1.01
C ASP A 55 -25.54 -9.00 -0.05
N VAL A 56 -24.47 -9.16 0.74
CA VAL A 56 -24.36 -10.15 1.81
C VAL A 56 -24.76 -9.47 3.11
N GLU A 57 -26.03 -9.62 3.51
CA GLU A 57 -26.43 -9.36 4.89
C GLU A 57 -27.60 -10.28 5.33
N LYS A 58 -27.39 -10.91 6.50
CA LYS A 58 -28.36 -11.59 7.39
C LYS A 58 -29.12 -12.82 6.88
N GLY A 59 -28.81 -13.97 7.51
CA GLY A 59 -29.72 -15.11 7.57
C GLY A 59 -29.10 -16.33 8.24
N ARG A 60 -29.12 -16.39 9.58
CA ARG A 60 -28.92 -17.60 10.38
C ARG A 60 -30.23 -18.40 10.37
N PRO A 61 -30.21 -19.72 10.11
CA PRO A 61 -31.22 -20.61 10.67
C PRO A 61 -30.58 -21.54 11.70
N GLU A 62 -31.10 -21.44 12.91
CA GLU A 62 -31.13 -22.49 13.93
C GLU A 62 -31.79 -23.75 13.35
N LEU A 63 -31.18 -24.91 13.56
CA LEU A 63 -31.84 -26.20 13.34
C LEU A 63 -32.02 -26.90 14.68
N GLU A 64 -33.30 -27.02 15.00
CA GLU A 64 -33.93 -27.54 16.19
C GLU A 64 -33.75 -29.06 16.28
N HIS A 65 -33.29 -29.53 17.45
CA HIS A 65 -33.24 -30.94 17.80
C HIS A 65 -34.66 -31.44 18.10
N GLN A 66 -35.18 -32.38 17.31
CA GLN A 66 -36.29 -33.23 17.71
C GLN A 66 -35.80 -34.67 17.94
N SER A 67 -35.82 -35.07 19.20
CA SER A 67 -35.84 -36.47 19.65
C SER A 67 -37.22 -37.08 19.41
N PRO A 68 -37.28 -38.40 19.19
CA PRO A 68 -38.34 -39.22 19.75
C PRO A 68 -37.78 -40.20 20.79
N SER A 69 -38.36 -40.13 21.97
CA SER A 69 -38.22 -41.08 23.06
C SER A 69 -39.00 -42.37 22.79
N GLY A 70 -38.44 -43.49 23.24
CA GLY A 70 -39.18 -44.50 24.00
C GLY A 70 -39.59 -45.79 23.28
N ILE A 71 -39.23 -46.93 23.91
CA ILE A 71 -39.97 -48.20 24.16
C ILE A 71 -38.88 -49.27 24.41
N ILE A 72 -38.37 -49.44 25.63
CA ILE A 72 -38.79 -50.37 26.70
C ILE A 72 -39.05 -51.81 26.24
N ALA A 73 -38.18 -52.70 26.74
CA ALA A 73 -38.24 -54.13 26.67
C ALA A 73 -39.47 -54.71 27.40
N GLY A 74 -40.05 -55.76 26.84
CA GLY A 74 -41.09 -56.56 27.46
C GLY A 74 -41.07 -57.98 26.90
N SER A 75 -40.46 -58.89 27.66
CA SER A 75 -40.62 -60.34 27.54
C SER A 75 -42.06 -60.75 27.89
N HIS A 76 -42.70 -61.62 27.09
CA HIS A 76 -43.60 -62.65 27.62
C HIS A 76 -43.88 -63.77 26.59
N VAL A 77 -43.85 -64.98 27.13
CA VAL A 77 -44.16 -66.30 26.58
C VAL A 77 -45.68 -66.49 26.43
N THR A 78 -46.16 -67.16 25.38
CA THR A 78 -47.18 -68.24 25.47
C THR A 78 -47.28 -69.05 24.17
N ALA A 79 -47.69 -70.31 24.35
CA ALA A 79 -47.52 -71.46 23.48
C ALA A 79 -48.77 -71.84 22.66
N SER A 80 -48.56 -72.87 21.81
CA SER A 80 -49.47 -73.99 21.48
C SER A 80 -50.15 -73.99 20.10
N SER A 81 -49.79 -74.97 19.26
CA SER A 81 -50.67 -76.05 18.77
C SER A 81 -49.82 -76.99 17.87
N ALA A 82 -49.38 -78.16 18.33
CA ALA A 82 -50.04 -79.47 18.32
C ALA A 82 -49.85 -80.31 17.04
N LYS A 83 -49.10 -81.42 17.23
CA LYS A 83 -49.18 -82.77 16.65
C LYS A 83 -49.17 -82.98 15.12
N SER A 84 -48.22 -83.79 14.66
CA SER A 84 -48.54 -85.17 14.23
C SER A 84 -47.29 -86.05 14.16
N ALA A 85 -47.42 -87.28 14.64
CA ALA A 85 -46.37 -88.30 14.64
C ALA A 85 -46.40 -89.12 13.34
N ARG A 86 -45.23 -89.43 12.77
CA ARG A 86 -45.07 -90.62 11.91
C ARG A 86 -43.60 -91.09 11.85
N SER A 87 -43.33 -92.14 12.62
CA SER A 87 -42.66 -93.40 12.25
C SER A 87 -41.63 -93.42 11.09
N MET A 88 -40.39 -93.70 11.49
CA MET A 88 -39.45 -94.75 11.01
C MET A 88 -38.73 -94.67 9.63
N ALA A 89 -37.38 -94.76 9.78
CA ALA A 89 -36.40 -95.54 9.00
C ALA A 89 -35.74 -94.93 7.74
N GLY A 90 -34.39 -95.02 7.71
CA GLY A 90 -33.47 -94.67 6.61
C GLY A 90 -33.17 -93.16 6.57
N ASP A 91 -31.97 -92.63 6.34
CA ASP A 91 -30.82 -93.12 5.58
C ASP A 91 -29.61 -92.23 5.96
N SER A 92 -28.41 -92.81 6.13
CA SER A 92 -27.28 -92.23 6.88
C SER A 92 -26.37 -91.28 6.06
N THR A 93 -26.78 -90.88 4.86
CA THR A 93 -25.93 -90.09 3.94
C THR A 93 -26.40 -88.67 3.68
N ASP A 94 -27.67 -88.35 3.96
CA ASP A 94 -28.22 -87.01 3.70
C ASP A 94 -27.94 -86.00 4.83
N ASP A 95 -27.76 -86.47 6.07
CA ASP A 95 -27.47 -85.60 7.21
C ASP A 95 -26.05 -84.99 7.16
N VAL A 96 -25.09 -85.71 6.57
CA VAL A 96 -23.70 -85.23 6.42
C VAL A 96 -23.60 -84.15 5.33
N VAL A 97 -24.35 -84.28 4.24
CA VAL A 97 -24.40 -83.27 3.17
C VAL A 97 -25.07 -81.99 3.66
N ARG A 98 -26.14 -82.13 4.46
CA ARG A 98 -26.86 -80.99 5.05
C ARG A 98 -26.01 -80.25 6.08
N GLN A 99 -25.25 -80.96 6.92
CA GLN A 99 -24.31 -80.34 7.85
C GLN A 99 -23.22 -79.55 7.13
N ARG A 100 -22.65 -80.10 6.05
CA ARG A 100 -21.60 -79.43 5.27
C ARG A 100 -22.09 -78.17 4.56
N GLN A 101 -23.30 -78.20 4.01
CA GLN A 101 -23.93 -77.02 3.40
C GLN A 101 -24.24 -75.93 4.43
N THR A 102 -24.63 -76.32 5.65
CA THR A 102 -24.90 -75.36 6.73
C THR A 102 -23.60 -74.71 7.24
N GLU A 103 -22.50 -75.45 7.29
CA GLU A 103 -21.18 -74.91 7.65
C GLU A 103 -20.63 -73.97 6.56
N GLU A 104 -20.81 -74.30 5.28
CA GLU A 104 -20.41 -73.44 4.16
C GLU A 104 -21.23 -72.13 4.14
N GLU A 105 -22.55 -72.21 4.31
CA GLU A 105 -23.43 -71.04 4.40
C GLU A 105 -23.11 -70.16 5.61
N GLN A 106 -22.82 -70.76 6.78
CA GLN A 106 -22.38 -70.02 7.96
C GLN A 106 -21.02 -69.34 7.78
N THR A 107 -20.09 -69.95 7.05
CA THR A 107 -18.81 -69.30 6.73
C THR A 107 -18.99 -68.15 5.74
N GLN A 108 -19.92 -68.28 4.78
CA GLN A 108 -20.23 -67.22 3.83
C GLN A 108 -20.90 -66.03 4.51
N ASP A 109 -21.89 -66.29 5.38
CA ASP A 109 -22.56 -65.27 6.19
C ASP A 109 -21.60 -64.57 7.15
N ALA A 110 -20.63 -65.29 7.71
CA ALA A 110 -19.59 -64.70 8.57
C ALA A 110 -18.63 -63.79 7.77
N VAL A 111 -18.27 -64.17 6.55
CA VAL A 111 -17.45 -63.33 5.65
C VAL A 111 -18.21 -62.10 5.20
N GLU A 112 -19.50 -62.24 4.86
CA GLU A 112 -20.35 -61.12 4.47
C GLU A 112 -20.59 -60.15 5.65
N ALA A 113 -20.84 -60.67 6.85
CA ALA A 113 -20.97 -59.87 8.07
C ALA A 113 -19.67 -59.11 8.40
N GLU A 114 -18.50 -59.70 8.18
CA GLU A 114 -17.22 -59.03 8.38
C GLU A 114 -16.97 -57.95 7.31
N GLN A 115 -17.34 -58.20 6.05
CA GLN A 115 -17.29 -57.18 5.00
C GLN A 115 -18.24 -56.00 5.28
N ILE A 116 -19.45 -56.28 5.79
CA ILE A 116 -20.40 -55.25 6.23
C ILE A 116 -19.85 -54.47 7.42
N ARG A 117 -19.19 -55.13 8.39
CA ARG A 117 -18.50 -54.46 9.51
C ARG A 117 -17.37 -53.57 9.04
N LEU A 118 -16.55 -54.03 8.09
CA LEU A 118 -15.45 -53.23 7.52
C LEU A 118 -15.99 -52.02 6.74
N ALA A 119 -17.07 -52.19 5.97
CA ALA A 119 -17.74 -51.10 5.27
C ALA A 119 -18.40 -50.11 6.25
N ALA A 120 -18.99 -50.59 7.35
CA ALA A 120 -19.56 -49.75 8.41
C ALA A 120 -18.47 -49.01 9.21
N ALA A 121 -17.32 -49.65 9.47
CA ALA A 121 -16.16 -49.04 10.12
C ALA A 121 -15.51 -47.95 9.25
N GLN A 122 -15.51 -48.11 7.93
CA GLN A 122 -15.12 -47.05 7.00
C GLN A 122 -16.09 -45.86 7.00
N ARG A 123 -17.40 -46.10 7.25
CA ARG A 123 -18.42 -45.04 7.36
C ARG A 123 -18.34 -44.26 8.68
N THR A 124 -17.73 -44.80 9.73
CA THR A 124 -17.58 -44.15 11.04
C THR A 124 -16.22 -43.47 11.24
N ALA A 125 -15.26 -43.64 10.32
CA ALA A 125 -14.01 -42.91 10.36
C ALA A 125 -14.27 -41.39 10.15
N PRO A 126 -13.67 -40.50 10.96
CA PRO A 126 -13.86 -39.07 10.78
C PRO A 126 -13.33 -38.68 9.39
N LEU A 127 -14.20 -38.04 8.59
CA LEU A 127 -13.88 -37.52 7.26
C LEU A 127 -12.83 -36.39 7.40
N THR A 128 -11.57 -36.79 7.44
CA THR A 128 -10.44 -35.88 7.56
C THR A 128 -9.60 -35.99 6.30
N LEU A 129 -9.00 -34.87 5.87
CA LEU A 129 -8.19 -34.85 4.64
C LEU A 129 -7.03 -35.89 4.67
N ALA A 130 -6.59 -36.29 5.87
CA ALA A 130 -5.53 -37.29 6.08
C ALA A 130 -5.97 -38.74 5.82
N THR A 131 -7.28 -39.06 5.80
CA THR A 131 -7.79 -40.42 5.52
C THR A 131 -7.95 -40.70 4.03
N LEU A 132 -7.74 -39.70 3.17
CA LEU A 132 -7.69 -39.89 1.72
C LEU A 132 -6.50 -40.77 1.32
N PRO A 133 -6.64 -41.63 0.29
CA PRO A 133 -5.53 -42.34 -0.32
C PRO A 133 -4.38 -41.40 -0.71
N PRO A 134 -3.11 -41.83 -0.53
CA PRO A 134 -1.94 -40.98 -0.76
C PRO A 134 -1.87 -40.47 -2.21
N GLU A 135 -2.41 -41.20 -3.18
CA GLU A 135 -2.48 -40.80 -4.59
C GLU A 135 -3.35 -39.54 -4.76
N LEU A 136 -4.52 -39.51 -4.13
CA LEU A 136 -5.41 -38.36 -4.16
C LEU A 136 -4.79 -37.17 -3.42
N GLN A 137 -4.11 -37.41 -2.31
CA GLN A 137 -3.39 -36.36 -1.61
C GLN A 137 -2.24 -35.76 -2.43
N MET A 138 -1.52 -36.60 -3.19
CA MET A 138 -0.47 -36.14 -4.11
C MET A 138 -1.04 -35.34 -5.28
N LEU A 139 -2.22 -35.71 -5.79
CA LEU A 139 -2.95 -34.91 -6.79
C LEU A 139 -3.37 -33.55 -6.23
N ILE A 140 -3.86 -33.51 -4.98
CA ILE A 140 -4.18 -32.25 -4.30
C ILE A 140 -2.91 -31.40 -4.16
N ILE A 141 -1.80 -31.96 -3.68
CA ILE A 141 -0.52 -31.25 -3.53
C ILE A 141 -0.03 -30.69 -4.87
N ARG A 142 -0.23 -31.40 -5.97
CA ARG A 142 0.17 -30.93 -7.31
C ARG A 142 -0.58 -29.67 -7.76
N GLN A 143 -1.79 -29.45 -7.27
CA GLN A 143 -2.60 -28.27 -7.57
C GLN A 143 -2.32 -27.09 -6.64
N LEU A 144 -1.56 -27.31 -5.56
CA LEU A 144 -1.21 -26.27 -4.61
C LEU A 144 0.02 -25.48 -5.06
N ASN A 145 0.01 -24.19 -4.78
CA ASN A 145 1.17 -23.32 -4.95
C ASN A 145 2.24 -23.66 -3.91
N PHE A 146 3.50 -23.29 -4.19
CA PHE A 146 4.61 -23.56 -3.27
C PHE A 146 4.36 -23.00 -1.85
N GLY A 147 3.81 -21.79 -1.77
CA GLY A 147 3.46 -21.17 -0.49
C GLY A 147 2.44 -22.00 0.32
N ASP A 148 1.42 -22.53 -0.33
CA ASP A 148 0.39 -23.36 0.32
C ASP A 148 0.91 -24.73 0.72
N ILE A 149 1.78 -25.33 -0.09
CA ILE A 149 2.47 -26.57 0.25
C ILE A 149 3.33 -26.38 1.51
N GLU A 150 4.07 -25.27 1.61
CA GLU A 150 4.90 -24.99 2.78
C GLU A 150 4.04 -24.68 4.02
N ARG A 151 2.91 -24.00 3.87
CA ARG A 151 1.94 -23.82 4.96
C ARG A 151 1.34 -25.16 5.41
N LEU A 152 0.96 -26.02 4.47
CA LEU A 152 0.44 -27.36 4.73
C LEU A 152 1.46 -28.25 5.44
N ARG A 153 2.75 -28.16 5.06
CA ARG A 153 3.85 -28.86 5.75
C ARG A 153 4.02 -28.43 7.21
N ARG A 154 3.60 -27.21 7.57
CA ARG A 154 3.68 -26.68 8.94
C ARG A 154 2.50 -27.11 9.81
N THR A 155 1.37 -27.54 9.23
CA THR A 155 0.18 -27.91 10.01
C THR A 155 0.34 -29.24 10.73
N CYS A 156 0.86 -30.29 10.08
CA CYS A 156 0.99 -31.61 10.70
C CYS A 156 2.21 -32.41 10.22
N ARG A 157 2.64 -33.38 11.05
CA ARG A 157 3.78 -34.26 10.75
C ARG A 157 3.55 -35.13 9.51
N PHE A 158 2.29 -35.48 9.24
CA PHE A 158 1.91 -36.28 8.08
C PHE A 158 2.22 -35.54 6.77
N TYR A 159 1.68 -34.33 6.58
CA TYR A 159 1.97 -33.51 5.40
C TYR A 159 3.44 -33.08 5.30
N ARG A 160 4.12 -32.90 6.44
CA ARG A 160 5.57 -32.67 6.45
C ARG A 160 6.36 -33.83 5.85
N LYS A 161 5.93 -35.08 6.08
CA LYS A 161 6.56 -36.28 5.50
C LYS A 161 6.14 -36.50 4.05
N LEU A 162 4.84 -36.38 3.77
CA LEU A 162 4.27 -36.60 2.44
C LEU A 162 4.83 -35.59 1.43
N ALA A 163 4.71 -34.30 1.72
CA ALA A 163 5.26 -33.22 0.90
C ALA A 163 6.72 -32.93 1.25
N SER A 164 7.59 -33.94 1.34
CA SER A 164 9.03 -33.73 1.63
C SER A 164 9.73 -32.96 0.50
N PRO A 165 10.86 -32.26 0.74
CA PRO A 165 11.55 -31.51 -0.32
C PRO A 165 11.99 -32.39 -1.50
N ARG A 166 12.32 -33.67 -1.22
CA ARG A 166 12.65 -34.65 -2.26
C ARG A 166 11.40 -35.03 -3.07
N ALA A 167 10.28 -35.30 -2.40
CA ALA A 167 9.02 -35.61 -3.05
C ALA A 167 8.52 -34.46 -3.95
N ILE A 168 8.60 -33.21 -3.48
CA ILE A 168 8.23 -32.03 -4.26
C ILE A 168 9.10 -31.89 -5.52
N ARG A 169 10.42 -32.08 -5.41
CA ARG A 169 11.33 -32.02 -6.58
C ARG A 169 10.98 -33.06 -7.63
N VAL A 170 10.61 -34.27 -7.21
CA VAL A 170 10.20 -35.34 -8.13
C VAL A 170 8.83 -35.05 -8.74
N LEU A 171 7.88 -34.55 -7.94
CA LEU A 171 6.50 -34.30 -8.38
C LEU A 171 6.40 -33.20 -9.45
N PHE A 172 7.12 -32.10 -9.27
CA PHE A 172 7.05 -30.94 -10.18
C PHE A 172 8.17 -30.96 -11.24
N GLY A 173 9.28 -31.66 -10.99
CA GLY A 173 10.47 -31.57 -11.83
C GLY A 173 11.26 -30.26 -11.62
N PRO A 174 12.51 -30.19 -12.12
CA PRO A 174 13.43 -29.08 -11.82
C PRO A 174 12.97 -27.73 -12.39
N ASP A 175 12.53 -27.69 -13.65
CA ASP A 175 12.20 -26.43 -14.34
C ASP A 175 10.90 -25.81 -13.88
N HIS A 176 9.87 -26.63 -13.66
CA HIS A 176 8.59 -26.16 -13.16
C HIS A 176 8.71 -25.71 -11.69
N LEU A 177 9.43 -26.47 -10.86
CA LEU A 177 9.72 -26.05 -9.48
C LEU A 177 10.48 -24.73 -9.45
N ARG A 178 11.50 -24.54 -10.31
CA ARG A 178 12.22 -23.27 -10.40
C ARG A 178 11.28 -22.11 -10.78
N ARG A 179 10.40 -22.29 -11.76
CA ARG A 179 9.42 -21.26 -12.15
C ARG A 179 8.47 -20.91 -11.01
N LEU A 180 8.00 -21.93 -10.29
CA LEU A 180 7.13 -21.80 -9.14
C LEU A 180 7.84 -21.06 -7.99
N LEU A 181 9.10 -21.37 -7.70
CA LEU A 181 9.86 -20.66 -6.65
C LEU A 181 10.09 -19.18 -7.01
N LEU A 182 10.32 -18.86 -8.28
CA LEU A 182 10.50 -17.49 -8.76
C LEU A 182 9.19 -16.67 -8.78
N SER A 183 8.03 -17.32 -8.76
CA SER A 183 6.72 -16.67 -8.69
C SER A 183 6.21 -16.51 -7.26
N HIS A 184 7.07 -16.71 -6.26
CA HIS A 184 6.73 -16.53 -4.85
C HIS A 184 7.67 -15.53 -4.18
N CYS A 185 7.13 -14.76 -3.25
CA CYS A 185 7.94 -13.96 -2.34
C CYS A 185 8.65 -14.86 -1.32
N ALA A 186 9.96 -14.72 -1.17
CA ALA A 186 10.78 -15.48 -0.23
C ALA A 186 10.37 -15.27 1.24
N ARG A 187 9.75 -14.12 1.56
CA ARG A 187 9.39 -13.75 2.93
C ARG A 187 7.95 -14.12 3.30
N CYS A 188 6.97 -13.61 2.56
CA CYS A 188 5.55 -13.85 2.86
C CYS A 188 4.95 -15.07 2.14
N LEU A 189 5.69 -15.66 1.20
CA LEU A 189 5.24 -16.78 0.36
C LEU A 189 3.98 -16.46 -0.47
N ALA A 190 3.69 -15.17 -0.71
CA ALA A 190 2.62 -14.78 -1.62
C ALA A 190 2.97 -15.21 -3.05
N TYR A 191 1.99 -15.79 -3.74
CA TYR A 191 2.10 -16.23 -5.13
C TYR A 191 1.70 -15.10 -6.08
N ASP A 192 2.51 -14.90 -7.12
CA ASP A 192 2.25 -13.98 -8.22
C ASP A 192 2.73 -14.64 -9.52
N GLU A 193 1.76 -15.15 -10.30
CA GLU A 193 2.01 -15.88 -11.55
C GLU A 193 2.71 -15.00 -12.60
N GLU A 194 2.23 -13.77 -12.76
CA GLU A 194 2.75 -12.82 -13.75
C GLU A 194 4.01 -12.11 -13.28
N ARG A 195 4.34 -12.21 -11.97
CA ARG A 195 5.52 -11.62 -11.34
C ARG A 195 5.59 -10.09 -11.48
N LEU A 196 4.43 -9.44 -11.53
CA LEU A 196 4.29 -7.99 -11.66
C LEU A 196 4.56 -7.26 -10.33
N SER A 197 4.34 -7.94 -9.21
CA SER A 197 4.50 -7.43 -7.85
C SER A 197 5.75 -7.94 -7.15
N LEU A 198 6.56 -8.74 -7.85
CA LEU A 198 7.82 -9.31 -7.36
C LEU A 198 9.01 -8.55 -7.93
N LEU A 199 10.00 -8.25 -7.10
CA LEU A 199 11.31 -7.79 -7.55
C LEU A 199 12.09 -8.94 -8.18
N GLN A 200 12.88 -8.64 -9.20
CA GLN A 200 13.73 -9.63 -9.85
C GLN A 200 14.71 -10.25 -8.85
N ALA A 201 14.68 -11.58 -8.76
CA ALA A 201 15.63 -12.37 -7.99
C ALA A 201 17.06 -12.24 -8.57
N PRO A 202 18.05 -11.78 -7.80
CA PRO A 202 19.44 -11.80 -8.26
C PRO A 202 19.93 -13.25 -8.36
N VAL A 203 20.47 -13.62 -9.53
CA VAL A 203 20.99 -14.98 -9.78
C VAL A 203 22.20 -15.30 -8.90
N THR A 204 22.91 -14.28 -8.45
CA THR A 204 24.07 -14.38 -7.55
C THR A 204 23.70 -14.58 -6.08
N HIS A 205 22.41 -14.51 -5.71
CA HIS A 205 21.97 -14.66 -4.33
C HIS A 205 22.12 -16.11 -3.86
N PRO A 206 22.59 -16.37 -2.62
CA PRO A 206 22.77 -17.74 -2.11
C PRO A 206 21.47 -18.57 -2.10
N ASP A 207 20.33 -17.92 -1.80
CA ASP A 207 19.03 -18.58 -1.74
C ASP A 207 18.31 -18.68 -3.10
N PHE A 208 19.00 -18.39 -4.22
CA PHE A 208 18.43 -18.56 -5.54
C PHE A 208 17.97 -20.02 -5.75
N PRO A 209 16.74 -20.30 -6.22
CA PRO A 209 15.79 -19.37 -6.85
C PRO A 209 14.75 -18.70 -5.93
N LEU A 210 14.67 -19.05 -4.64
CA LEU A 210 13.67 -18.49 -3.71
C LEU A 210 14.22 -17.25 -3.00
N CYS A 211 14.51 -16.19 -3.76
CA CYS A 211 15.01 -14.92 -3.25
C CYS A 211 14.30 -13.69 -3.83
N ALA A 212 13.25 -13.90 -4.63
CA ALA A 212 12.37 -12.82 -5.08
C ALA A 212 11.60 -12.26 -3.87
N LEU A 213 11.46 -10.94 -3.79
CA LEU A 213 10.66 -10.28 -2.74
C LEU A 213 9.50 -9.57 -3.39
N CYS A 214 8.31 -9.65 -2.79
CA CYS A 214 7.23 -8.74 -3.19
C CYS A 214 7.57 -7.32 -2.78
N VAL A 215 6.96 -6.34 -3.45
CA VAL A 215 7.17 -4.92 -3.17
C VAL A 215 6.92 -4.60 -1.70
N ASP A 216 5.86 -5.15 -1.10
CA ASP A 216 5.53 -4.92 0.31
C ASP A 216 6.67 -5.37 1.24
N CYS A 217 7.19 -6.59 1.05
CA CYS A 217 8.27 -7.13 1.86
C CYS A 217 9.59 -6.39 1.60
N ALA A 218 9.88 -6.02 0.35
CA ALA A 218 11.09 -5.27 0.02
C ALA A 218 11.06 -3.86 0.62
N VAL A 219 9.90 -3.19 0.66
CA VAL A 219 9.72 -1.91 1.35
C VAL A 219 9.86 -2.08 2.87
N ALA A 220 9.26 -3.13 3.43
CA ALA A 220 9.35 -3.46 4.86
C ALA A 220 10.78 -3.72 5.33
N GLU A 221 11.58 -4.43 4.52
CA GLU A 221 12.98 -4.77 4.81
C GLU A 221 13.95 -3.64 4.40
N ARG A 222 13.46 -2.53 3.85
CA ARG A 222 14.27 -1.42 3.31
C ARG A 222 15.33 -1.89 2.32
N ASP A 223 14.91 -2.72 1.37
CA ASP A 223 15.77 -3.24 0.32
C ASP A 223 16.40 -2.10 -0.50
N ASP A 224 17.72 -2.10 -0.64
CA ASP A 224 18.52 -1.12 -1.38
C ASP A 224 18.15 -1.01 -2.87
N ARG A 225 17.38 -1.97 -3.39
CA ARG A 225 16.84 -1.93 -4.76
C ARG A 225 15.68 -0.95 -4.90
N ILE A 226 14.88 -0.74 -3.85
CA ILE A 226 13.75 0.19 -3.87
C ILE A 226 14.22 1.57 -3.45
N VAL A 227 14.77 2.30 -4.43
CA VAL A 227 15.21 3.69 -4.25
C VAL A 227 14.41 4.61 -5.14
N VAL A 228 13.97 5.72 -4.56
CA VAL A 228 13.11 6.71 -5.17
C VAL A 228 13.71 7.30 -6.44
N GLY A 229 12.97 7.27 -7.54
CA GLY A 229 13.46 7.77 -8.83
C GLY A 229 14.52 6.89 -9.48
N ARG A 230 14.77 5.67 -8.98
CA ARG A 230 15.57 4.62 -9.64
C ARG A 230 14.64 3.71 -10.46
N LYS A 231 15.18 3.14 -11.54
CA LYS A 231 14.54 2.05 -12.28
C LYS A 231 14.89 0.72 -11.62
N VAL A 232 13.88 -0.10 -11.35
CA VAL A 232 14.03 -1.45 -10.81
C VAL A 232 13.45 -2.44 -11.79
N THR A 233 14.04 -3.63 -11.90
CA THR A 233 13.48 -4.73 -12.69
C THR A 233 12.56 -5.59 -11.83
N MET A 234 11.36 -5.83 -12.35
CA MET A 234 10.39 -6.75 -11.78
C MET A 234 10.70 -8.20 -12.17
N GLY A 235 10.02 -9.15 -11.53
CA GLY A 235 10.23 -10.58 -11.73
C GLY A 235 9.81 -11.07 -13.13
N ASN A 236 9.00 -10.29 -13.84
CA ASN A 236 8.66 -10.49 -15.25
C ASN A 236 9.74 -9.96 -16.22
N GLY A 237 10.74 -9.23 -15.72
CA GLY A 237 11.81 -8.62 -16.52
C GLY A 237 11.56 -7.16 -16.89
N ASP A 238 10.37 -6.62 -16.60
CA ASP A 238 10.06 -5.22 -16.92
C ASP A 238 10.80 -4.27 -15.98
N GLY A 239 11.44 -3.28 -16.58
CA GLY A 239 12.06 -2.20 -15.84
C GLY A 239 11.06 -1.08 -15.57
N VAL A 240 10.69 -0.87 -14.31
CA VAL A 240 9.75 0.16 -13.88
C VAL A 240 10.42 1.20 -12.98
N TRP A 241 9.90 2.42 -12.97
CA TRP A 241 10.42 3.48 -12.10
C TRP A 241 9.79 3.39 -10.71
N ILE A 242 10.58 3.65 -9.68
CA ILE A 242 10.04 3.89 -8.34
C ILE A 242 9.53 5.33 -8.25
N CYS A 243 8.26 5.50 -7.91
CA CYS A 243 7.57 6.77 -7.86
C CYS A 243 8.24 7.73 -6.88
N ARG A 244 8.52 8.95 -7.34
CA ARG A 244 9.18 10.00 -6.54
C ARG A 244 8.37 10.53 -5.36
N TRP A 245 7.05 10.42 -5.45
CA TRP A 245 6.15 10.93 -4.43
C TRP A 245 5.82 9.90 -3.35
N CYS A 246 5.45 8.68 -3.76
CA CYS A 246 4.97 7.65 -2.83
C CYS A 246 6.01 6.56 -2.53
N GLY A 247 7.06 6.40 -3.35
CA GLY A 247 8.06 5.34 -3.18
C GLY A 247 7.65 3.97 -3.70
N TRP A 248 6.49 3.86 -4.35
CA TRP A 248 6.00 2.61 -4.95
C TRP A 248 6.35 2.52 -6.43
N PRO A 249 6.55 1.31 -6.97
CA PRO A 249 6.80 1.12 -8.39
C PRO A 249 5.63 1.63 -9.25
N VAL A 250 5.95 2.31 -10.35
CA VAL A 250 5.00 2.78 -11.34
C VAL A 250 4.76 1.67 -12.36
N THR A 251 3.94 0.69 -11.96
CA THR A 251 3.48 -0.39 -12.84
C THR A 251 2.31 0.05 -13.72
N VAL A 252 1.45 0.95 -13.21
CA VAL A 252 0.23 1.39 -13.89
C VAL A 252 0.12 2.91 -13.88
N SER A 253 -0.36 3.48 -15.00
CA SER A 253 -0.71 4.90 -15.14
C SER A 253 0.43 5.90 -14.83
N PRO A 254 1.53 5.87 -15.61
CA PRO A 254 2.57 6.90 -15.50
C PRO A 254 2.00 8.28 -15.87
N ALA A 255 2.52 9.33 -15.22
CA ALA A 255 2.17 10.70 -15.58
C ALA A 255 2.76 11.08 -16.97
N THR A 256 1.99 11.80 -17.77
CA THR A 256 2.42 12.28 -19.10
C THR A 256 3.61 13.23 -18.97
N GLY A 257 4.73 12.95 -19.65
CA GLY A 257 5.97 13.74 -19.55
C GLY A 257 6.79 13.51 -18.28
N HIS A 258 6.25 12.78 -17.29
CA HIS A 258 6.88 12.52 -15.99
C HIS A 258 6.71 11.06 -15.57
N VAL A 259 7.36 10.15 -16.31
CA VAL A 259 7.26 8.68 -16.11
C VAL A 259 7.72 8.18 -14.73
N GLN A 260 8.40 9.04 -13.95
CA GLN A 260 8.86 8.75 -12.59
C GLN A 260 7.79 8.99 -11.51
N PHE A 261 6.57 9.37 -11.91
CA PHE A 261 5.44 9.56 -11.00
C PHE A 261 4.22 8.80 -11.51
N HIS A 262 3.41 8.28 -10.58
CA HIS A 262 2.02 7.95 -10.90
C HIS A 262 1.25 9.22 -11.24
N ARG A 263 0.27 9.13 -12.15
CA ARG A 263 -0.57 10.28 -12.55
C ARG A 263 -1.19 11.02 -11.34
N ARG A 264 -1.76 10.28 -10.38
CA ARG A 264 -2.36 10.87 -9.16
C ARG A 264 -1.33 11.54 -8.25
N CYS A 265 -0.15 10.94 -8.13
CA CYS A 265 0.94 11.48 -7.32
C CYS A 265 1.50 12.77 -7.91
N TYR A 266 1.62 12.83 -9.24
CA TYR A 266 2.06 14.02 -9.94
C TYR A 266 1.08 15.19 -9.78
N ASN A 267 -0.23 14.93 -9.80
CA ASN A 267 -1.22 15.98 -9.53
C ASN A 267 -1.06 16.57 -8.13
N LYS A 268 -0.93 15.74 -7.09
CA LYS A 268 -0.69 16.21 -5.72
C LYS A 268 0.62 16.98 -5.58
N TYR A 269 1.65 16.56 -6.32
CA TYR A 269 2.91 17.29 -6.38
C TYR A 269 2.74 18.67 -7.02
N ASN A 270 2.00 18.77 -8.12
CA ASN A 270 1.69 20.05 -8.77
C ASN A 270 0.88 20.97 -7.87
N ASP A 271 -0.10 20.44 -7.13
CA ASP A 271 -0.88 21.22 -6.15
C ASP A 271 0.04 21.79 -5.06
N ALA A 272 0.97 20.98 -4.55
CA ALA A 272 1.95 21.43 -3.57
C ALA A 272 2.89 22.52 -4.15
N LEU A 273 3.28 22.40 -5.41
CA LEU A 273 4.11 23.40 -6.09
C LEU A 273 3.37 24.73 -6.28
N LEU A 274 2.09 24.68 -6.66
CA LEU A 274 1.23 25.85 -6.79
C LEU A 274 1.01 26.54 -5.44
N PHE A 275 0.76 25.75 -4.40
CA PHE A 275 0.61 26.25 -3.03
C PHE A 275 1.88 26.96 -2.56
N PHE A 276 3.04 26.33 -2.72
CA PHE A 276 4.34 26.93 -2.42
C PHE A 276 4.57 28.25 -3.16
N PHE A 277 4.25 28.31 -4.46
CA PHE A 277 4.39 29.54 -5.24
C PHE A 277 3.49 30.66 -4.71
N SER A 278 2.25 30.32 -4.34
CA SER A 278 1.27 31.26 -3.77
C SER A 278 1.75 31.80 -2.41
N LEU A 279 2.29 30.93 -1.56
CA LEU A 279 2.90 31.32 -0.29
C LEU A 279 4.10 32.24 -0.48
N GLY A 280 4.95 31.98 -1.48
CA GLY A 280 6.07 32.84 -1.82
C GLY A 280 5.64 34.27 -2.15
N TRP A 281 4.56 34.44 -2.93
CA TRP A 281 4.00 35.76 -3.21
C TRP A 281 3.40 36.44 -1.99
N MET A 282 2.67 35.71 -1.15
CA MET A 282 2.15 36.25 0.11
C MET A 282 3.28 36.71 1.02
N GLN A 283 4.34 35.91 1.16
CA GLN A 283 5.49 36.25 1.97
C GLN A 283 6.26 37.46 1.43
N LEU A 284 6.41 37.55 0.10
CA LEU A 284 7.00 38.72 -0.55
C LEU A 284 6.17 39.98 -0.25
N ALA A 285 4.85 39.90 -0.39
CA ALA A 285 3.94 41.02 -0.10
C ALA A 285 4.02 41.45 1.38
N LEU A 286 3.99 40.50 2.31
CA LEU A 286 4.14 40.77 3.75
C LEU A 286 5.47 41.45 4.07
N GLY A 287 6.57 40.97 3.48
CA GLY A 287 7.90 41.57 3.67
C GLY A 287 8.00 42.99 3.12
N VAL A 288 7.47 43.23 1.92
CA VAL A 288 7.48 44.56 1.28
C VAL A 288 6.59 45.55 2.03
N ILE A 289 5.35 45.16 2.36
CA ILE A 289 4.41 46.01 3.09
C ILE A 289 4.95 46.30 4.50
N GLY A 290 5.46 45.28 5.20
CA GLY A 290 6.06 45.43 6.51
C GLY A 290 7.23 46.42 6.50
N ALA A 291 8.16 46.29 5.54
CA ALA A 291 9.27 47.22 5.39
C ALA A 291 8.80 48.64 5.06
N ALA A 292 7.86 48.81 4.13
CA ALA A 292 7.33 50.12 3.75
C ALA A 292 6.65 50.83 4.93
N LEU A 293 5.85 50.10 5.73
CA LEU A 293 5.23 50.62 6.94
C LEU A 293 6.29 51.03 7.97
N ALA A 294 7.31 50.17 8.20
CA ALA A 294 8.41 50.47 9.10
C ALA A 294 9.14 51.76 8.71
N TRP A 295 9.45 51.94 7.43
CA TRP A 295 10.15 53.13 6.94
C TRP A 295 9.28 54.38 6.92
N ARG A 296 7.96 54.23 6.78
CA ARG A 296 7.03 55.36 6.77
C ARG A 296 6.79 55.92 8.18
N TYR A 297 6.64 55.03 9.17
CA TYR A 297 6.20 55.39 10.52
C TYR A 297 7.34 55.41 11.56
N PHE A 298 8.39 54.60 11.38
CA PHE A 298 9.48 54.43 12.36
C PHE A 298 10.86 54.73 11.75
N ARG A 299 10.91 55.73 10.85
CA ARG A 299 12.16 56.12 10.16
C ARG A 299 13.26 56.56 11.11
N ASN A 300 12.89 57.16 12.23
CA ASN A 300 13.83 57.74 13.18
C ASN A 300 14.29 56.74 14.24
N ASP A 301 13.60 55.60 14.36
CA ASP A 301 13.87 54.58 15.38
C ASP A 301 14.83 53.54 14.82
N ILE A 302 16.11 53.63 15.19
CA ILE A 302 17.15 52.75 14.64
C ILE A 302 16.90 51.27 14.91
N GLN A 303 16.23 50.94 16.03
CA GLN A 303 15.86 49.57 16.41
C GLN A 303 14.81 48.95 15.47
N VAL A 304 14.02 49.77 14.78
CA VAL A 304 13.04 49.32 13.78
C VAL A 304 13.60 49.47 12.38
N PHE A 305 14.21 50.61 12.08
CA PHE A 305 14.67 50.97 10.73
C PHE A 305 15.82 50.08 10.24
N ALA A 306 16.90 49.93 11.02
CA ALA A 306 18.08 49.18 10.56
C ALA A 306 17.79 47.69 10.32
N PRO A 307 17.07 46.97 11.20
CA PRO A 307 16.74 45.57 10.97
C PRO A 307 15.76 45.36 9.80
N THR A 308 14.80 46.27 9.59
CA THR A 308 13.84 46.16 8.48
C THR A 308 14.49 46.44 7.12
N VAL A 309 15.44 47.37 7.03
CA VAL A 309 16.27 47.56 5.83
C VAL A 309 17.10 46.31 5.54
N THR A 310 17.77 45.76 6.55
CA THR A 310 18.58 44.55 6.41
C THR A 310 17.73 43.36 5.96
N SER A 311 16.57 43.15 6.59
CA SER A 311 15.62 42.12 6.20
C SER A 311 15.10 42.31 4.78
N PHE A 312 14.89 43.55 4.32
CA PHE A 312 14.42 43.81 2.96
C PHE A 312 15.48 43.40 1.93
N LEU A 313 16.75 43.69 2.18
CA LEU A 313 17.85 43.24 1.32
C LEU A 313 17.96 41.70 1.31
N LEU A 314 17.87 41.06 2.49
CA LEU A 314 17.90 39.60 2.62
C LEU A 314 16.72 38.93 1.90
N LEU A 315 15.52 39.54 1.93
CA LEU A 315 14.35 39.05 1.20
C LEU A 315 14.64 38.94 -0.31
N TRP A 316 15.30 39.94 -0.90
CA TRP A 316 15.70 39.89 -2.32
C TRP A 316 16.79 38.85 -2.57
N VAL A 317 17.74 38.69 -1.65
CA VAL A 317 18.74 37.61 -1.75
C VAL A 317 18.07 36.24 -1.74
N CYS A 318 17.11 36.00 -0.83
CA CYS A 318 16.32 34.76 -0.81
C CYS A 318 15.57 34.55 -2.13
N PHE A 319 14.92 35.60 -2.66
CA PHE A 319 14.21 35.54 -3.93
C PHE A 319 15.14 35.20 -5.11
N LEU A 320 16.34 35.79 -5.16
CA LEU A 320 17.35 35.47 -6.16
C LEU A 320 17.82 34.01 -6.03
N ILE A 321 18.08 33.53 -4.82
CA ILE A 321 18.46 32.13 -4.60
C ILE A 321 17.36 31.18 -5.05
N LEU A 322 16.08 31.49 -4.80
CA LEU A 322 14.95 30.66 -5.22
C LEU A 322 14.78 30.66 -6.75
N THR A 323 14.93 31.80 -7.41
CA THR A 323 14.76 31.93 -8.87
C THR A 323 15.91 31.31 -9.65
N PHE A 324 17.15 31.44 -9.18
CA PHE A 324 18.34 30.89 -9.82
C PHE A 324 18.71 29.49 -9.31
N ARG A 325 17.93 28.90 -8.40
CA ARG A 325 18.18 27.55 -7.88
C ARG A 325 18.06 26.51 -8.99
N GLY A 326 19.20 26.04 -9.47
CA GLY A 326 19.27 24.85 -10.31
C GLY A 326 18.93 23.59 -9.51
N ASN A 327 18.29 22.61 -10.14
CA ASN A 327 17.83 21.36 -9.52
C ASN A 327 18.98 20.41 -9.06
N ARG A 328 20.23 20.89 -9.03
CA ARG A 328 21.45 20.07 -8.84
C ARG A 328 22.21 20.31 -7.54
N ILE A 329 22.05 21.44 -6.85
CA ILE A 329 22.88 21.79 -5.68
C ILE A 329 22.02 21.84 -4.41
N ARG A 330 22.42 21.08 -3.38
CA ARG A 330 21.77 21.02 -2.06
C ARG A 330 22.10 22.30 -1.26
N THR A 331 21.50 23.43 -1.61
CA THR A 331 21.73 24.73 -0.94
C THR A 331 20.82 24.97 0.26
N TYR A 332 20.28 23.92 0.90
CA TYR A 332 19.36 24.06 2.04
C TYR A 332 20.00 24.81 3.21
N HIS A 333 21.30 24.63 3.44
CA HIS A 333 22.02 25.33 4.50
C HIS A 333 22.04 26.85 4.28
N TRP A 334 22.18 27.31 3.04
CA TRP A 334 22.14 28.73 2.70
C TRP A 334 20.74 29.31 2.83
N SER A 335 19.73 28.62 2.30
CA SER A 335 18.33 29.02 2.48
C SER A 335 17.96 29.08 3.96
N PHE A 336 18.36 28.08 4.74
CA PHE A 336 18.20 28.08 6.20
C PHE A 336 18.85 29.29 6.86
N LEU A 337 20.13 29.56 6.55
CA LEU A 337 20.88 30.66 7.13
C LEU A 337 20.21 32.02 6.84
N PHE A 338 19.83 32.28 5.60
CA PHE A 338 19.20 33.55 5.23
C PHE A 338 17.80 33.72 5.82
N GLU A 339 17.00 32.65 5.87
CA GLU A 339 15.69 32.68 6.55
C GLU A 339 15.84 32.92 8.06
N LEU A 340 16.84 32.30 8.70
CA LEU A 340 17.14 32.51 10.12
C LEU A 340 17.62 33.94 10.39
N MET A 341 18.54 34.47 9.59
CA MET A 341 18.98 35.86 9.71
C MET A 341 17.81 36.83 9.52
N THR A 342 16.93 36.55 8.56
CA THR A 342 15.73 37.35 8.33
C THR A 342 14.81 37.30 9.53
N LEU A 343 14.55 36.11 10.10
CA LEU A 343 13.74 35.94 11.31
C LEU A 343 14.29 36.78 12.47
N LEU A 344 15.60 36.71 12.72
CA LEU A 344 16.27 37.46 13.78
C LEU A 344 16.16 38.98 13.59
N CYS A 345 16.18 39.46 12.34
CA CYS A 345 16.00 40.89 12.03
C CYS A 345 14.60 41.41 12.40
N TRP A 346 13.58 40.56 12.51
CA TRP A 346 12.23 40.98 12.87
C TRP A 346 11.96 40.99 14.38
N ILE A 347 12.85 40.42 15.19
CA ILE A 347 12.68 40.40 16.66
C ILE A 347 12.78 41.81 17.27
N PRO A 348 13.80 42.64 16.98
CA PRO A 348 13.90 43.98 17.57
C PRO A 348 12.72 44.91 17.21
N PRO A 349 12.26 44.98 15.93
CA PRO A 349 11.08 45.76 15.58
C PRO A 349 9.81 45.38 16.36
N ILE A 350 9.60 44.07 16.59
CA ILE A 350 8.43 43.58 17.32
C ILE A 350 8.54 43.92 18.80
N HIS A 351 9.71 43.68 19.41
CA HIS A 351 9.96 44.02 20.81
C HIS A 351 9.69 45.51 21.07
N TRP A 352 10.24 46.38 20.22
CA TRP A 352 10.06 47.82 20.35
C TRP A 352 8.59 48.26 20.24
N ILE A 353 7.82 47.70 19.29
CA ILE A 353 6.38 48.02 19.17
C ILE A 353 5.58 47.49 20.37
N ILE A 354 5.94 46.33 20.91
CA ILE A 354 5.30 45.77 22.12
C ILE A 354 5.58 46.66 23.32
N ASP A 355 6.82 47.11 23.51
CA ASP A 355 7.17 48.04 24.59
C ASP A 355 6.35 49.33 24.47
N LEU A 356 6.29 49.91 23.26
CA LEU A 356 5.47 51.09 22.98
C LEU A 356 3.98 50.85 23.29
N TYR A 357 3.46 49.66 22.99
CA TYR A 357 2.08 49.26 23.26
C TYR A 357 1.79 49.14 24.77
N VAL A 358 2.76 48.67 25.55
CA VAL A 358 2.64 48.51 27.01
C VAL A 358 2.76 49.85 27.73
N GLU A 359 3.65 50.72 27.26
CA GLU A 359 3.93 52.02 27.90
C GLU A 359 2.87 53.09 27.56
N THR A 360 2.25 53.00 26.39
CA THR A 360 1.34 54.04 25.90
C THR A 360 -0.13 53.63 26.11
N PRO A 361 -1.00 54.50 26.66
CA PRO A 361 -2.42 54.21 26.78
C PRO A 361 -3.08 53.92 25.42
N TYR A 362 -3.96 52.90 25.38
CA TYR A 362 -4.57 52.40 24.12
C TYR A 362 -5.24 53.49 23.25
N TYR A 363 -5.83 54.51 23.86
CA TYR A 363 -6.52 55.59 23.14
C TYR A 363 -5.57 56.57 22.43
N GLU A 364 -4.28 56.57 22.78
CA GLU A 364 -3.26 57.42 22.16
C GLU A 364 -2.49 56.67 21.06
N LEU A 365 -2.68 55.35 20.95
CA LEU A 365 -1.98 54.55 19.95
C LEU A 365 -2.52 54.80 18.53
N PRO A 366 -1.65 55.19 17.58
CA PRO A 366 -2.04 55.29 16.19
C PRO A 366 -2.48 53.94 15.64
N ARG A 367 -3.57 53.91 14.84
CA ARG A 367 -4.02 52.70 14.12
C ARG A 367 -2.93 52.12 13.20
N SER A 368 -2.01 52.96 12.72
CA SER A 368 -0.85 52.54 11.94
C SER A 368 0.10 51.63 12.73
N THR A 369 0.27 51.85 14.04
CA THR A 369 1.10 51.02 14.91
C THR A 369 0.52 49.61 15.05
N MET A 370 -0.81 49.51 15.21
CA MET A 370 -1.52 48.22 15.21
C MET A 370 -1.38 47.48 13.88
N ALA A 371 -1.51 48.20 12.76
CA ALA A 371 -1.29 47.63 11.44
C ALA A 371 0.15 47.11 11.29
N CYS A 372 1.16 47.87 11.72
CA CYS A 372 2.56 47.44 11.69
C CYS A 372 2.76 46.16 12.51
N LEU A 373 2.26 46.10 13.73
CA LEU A 373 2.36 44.92 14.59
C LEU A 373 1.78 43.68 13.92
N ILE A 374 0.59 43.80 13.31
CA ILE A 374 -0.06 42.69 12.60
C ILE A 374 0.83 42.18 11.46
N PHE A 375 1.30 43.07 10.58
CA PHE A 375 2.16 42.68 9.45
C PHE A 375 3.49 42.10 9.92
N PHE A 376 4.07 42.63 11.00
CA PHE A 376 5.34 42.16 11.54
C PHE A 376 5.18 40.75 12.13
N CYS A 377 4.12 40.52 12.91
CA CYS A 377 3.79 39.22 13.48
C CYS A 377 3.52 38.16 12.39
N PHE A 378 2.73 38.50 11.37
CA PHE A 378 2.48 37.58 10.25
C PHE A 378 3.76 37.25 9.48
N ASN A 379 4.59 38.26 9.19
CA ASN A 379 5.85 38.03 8.53
C ASN A 379 6.80 37.18 9.39
N LEU A 380 6.88 37.42 10.70
CA LEU A 380 7.66 36.60 11.63
C LEU A 380 7.18 35.14 11.64
N LEU A 381 5.86 34.92 11.67
CA LEU A 381 5.26 33.58 11.63
C LEU A 381 5.64 32.83 10.34
N PHE A 382 5.53 33.48 9.18
CA PHE A 382 5.92 32.89 7.89
C PHE A 382 7.42 32.54 7.87
N ARG A 383 8.28 33.43 8.40
CA ARG A 383 9.72 33.18 8.52
C ARG A 383 10.02 32.02 9.47
N LEU A 384 9.29 31.92 10.58
CA LEU A 384 9.45 30.83 11.54
C LEU A 384 9.12 29.48 10.88
N LEU A 385 8.01 29.40 10.15
CA LEU A 385 7.65 28.19 9.38
C LEU A 385 8.72 27.86 8.33
N ASN A 386 9.31 28.88 7.68
CA ASN A 386 10.41 28.68 6.75
C ASN A 386 11.67 28.12 7.41
N VAL A 387 12.04 28.64 8.58
CA VAL A 387 13.20 28.15 9.35
C VAL A 387 12.96 26.71 9.79
N LEU A 388 11.77 26.41 10.32
CA LEU A 388 11.42 25.06 10.75
C LEU A 388 11.43 24.05 9.60
N GLY A 389 10.87 24.40 8.42
CA GLY A 389 10.88 23.49 7.28
C GLY A 389 12.26 23.28 6.67
N ASN A 390 13.08 24.33 6.61
CA ASN A 390 14.47 24.17 6.21
C ASN A 390 15.25 23.32 7.23
N LEU A 391 15.01 23.46 8.54
CA LEU A 391 15.62 22.62 9.57
C LEU A 391 15.28 21.14 9.36
N VAL A 392 14.01 20.83 9.06
CA VAL A 392 13.58 19.46 8.73
C VAL A 392 14.29 18.93 7.47
N LEU A 393 14.43 19.76 6.42
CA LEU A 393 15.16 19.38 5.20
C LEU A 393 16.66 19.11 5.44
N LEU A 394 17.24 19.77 6.44
CA LEU A 394 18.62 19.51 6.88
C LEU A 394 18.75 18.13 7.55
N CYS A 395 17.74 17.70 8.30
CA CYS A 395 17.71 16.42 9.02
C CYS A 395 17.46 15.18 8.12
N GLU A 396 17.75 15.26 6.81
CA GLU A 396 17.63 14.16 5.85
C GLU A 396 16.26 13.48 5.84
N TYR A 397 15.22 14.28 5.69
CA TYR A 397 13.85 13.77 5.64
C TYR A 397 13.60 12.86 4.43
N GLN A 398 13.17 11.62 4.70
CA GLN A 398 12.78 10.64 3.67
C GLN A 398 11.26 10.46 3.61
N ARG A 399 10.63 11.13 2.64
CA ARG A 399 9.17 11.14 2.46
C ARG A 399 8.51 9.79 2.34
N THR A 400 9.16 8.87 1.64
CA THR A 400 8.57 7.54 1.32
C THR A 400 8.36 6.67 2.54
N SER A 401 8.97 7.02 3.69
CA SER A 401 8.68 6.38 4.97
C SER A 401 7.21 6.58 5.44
N HIS A 402 6.49 7.56 4.90
CA HIS A 402 5.09 7.80 5.26
C HIS A 402 4.12 6.82 4.59
N HIS A 403 4.55 6.17 3.51
CA HIS A 403 3.75 5.19 2.76
C HIS A 403 4.15 3.74 3.07
N LEU A 404 4.86 3.54 4.17
CA LEU A 404 5.05 2.23 4.78
C LEU A 404 3.68 1.62 5.15
N PRO A 405 3.55 0.29 5.15
CA PRO A 405 2.32 -0.38 5.59
C PRO A 405 1.90 0.12 6.98
N SER A 406 0.60 0.35 7.18
CA SER A 406 0.05 0.99 8.39
C SER A 406 0.46 0.32 9.69
N HIS A 407 0.61 -1.01 9.70
CA HIS A 407 1.04 -1.79 10.85
C HIS A 407 2.51 -1.54 11.27
N MET A 408 3.33 -0.90 10.41
CA MET A 408 4.74 -0.60 10.68
C MET A 408 4.97 0.83 11.18
N ILE A 409 3.94 1.68 11.15
CA ILE A 409 4.05 3.09 11.52
C ILE A 409 3.60 3.26 12.99
N PRO A 410 4.46 3.75 13.90
CA PRO A 410 4.05 4.08 15.26
C PRO A 410 2.91 5.10 15.26
N TRP A 411 1.97 4.99 16.20
CA TRP A 411 0.76 5.81 16.20
C TRP A 411 1.03 7.32 16.16
N TRP A 412 2.06 7.80 16.87
CA TRP A 412 2.44 9.23 16.87
C TRP A 412 2.85 9.73 15.48
N ARG A 413 3.40 8.84 14.64
CA ARG A 413 3.83 9.20 13.29
C ARG A 413 2.66 9.52 12.39
N HIS A 414 1.45 9.02 12.66
CA HIS A 414 0.27 9.42 11.89
C HIS A 414 -0.05 10.92 12.04
N ILE A 415 0.37 11.56 13.13
CA ILE A 415 0.18 13.00 13.37
C ILE A 415 1.43 13.77 12.95
N THR A 416 2.63 13.30 13.31
CA THR A 416 3.86 14.05 12.99
C THR A 416 4.15 14.04 11.49
N ASN A 417 3.89 12.95 10.79
CA ASN A 417 4.17 12.81 9.36
C ASN A 417 3.46 13.88 8.50
N PRO A 418 2.13 14.09 8.61
CA PRO A 418 1.45 15.12 7.82
C PRO A 418 1.91 16.54 8.19
N VAL A 419 2.25 16.79 9.46
CA VAL A 419 2.79 18.11 9.89
C VAL A 419 4.14 18.37 9.25
N VAL A 420 5.05 17.39 9.30
CA VAL A 420 6.37 17.46 8.68
C VAL A 420 6.25 17.61 7.17
N ASP A 421 5.35 16.86 6.52
CA ASP A 421 5.07 17.00 5.08
C ASP A 421 4.56 18.39 4.72
N CYS A 422 3.61 18.93 5.51
CA CYS A 422 3.08 20.27 5.31
C CYS A 422 4.19 21.31 5.40
N LEU A 423 5.06 21.18 6.41
CA LEU A 423 6.18 22.10 6.64
C LEU A 423 7.25 22.03 5.55
N ILE A 424 7.50 20.84 4.99
CA ILE A 424 8.40 20.67 3.85
C ILE A 424 7.81 21.29 2.59
N PHE A 425 6.51 21.13 2.37
CA PHE A 425 5.84 21.73 1.20
C PHE A 425 5.59 23.22 1.33
N TRP A 426 5.50 23.70 2.55
CA TRP A 426 5.57 25.12 2.86
C TRP A 426 6.90 25.73 2.42
N THR A 427 8.00 24.98 2.53
CA THR A 427 9.36 25.52 2.35
C THR A 427 10.03 25.20 1.03
N TYR A 428 9.93 23.96 0.55
CA TYR A 428 10.51 23.54 -0.71
C TYR A 428 9.93 22.21 -1.22
N PRO A 429 8.79 22.20 -1.94
CA PRO A 429 8.17 20.97 -2.44
C PRO A 429 9.02 20.22 -3.47
N GLN A 430 9.89 20.93 -4.18
CA GLN A 430 10.82 20.36 -5.15
C GLN A 430 11.86 19.41 -4.53
N CYS A 431 11.94 19.26 -3.20
CA CYS A 431 12.74 18.22 -2.56
C CYS A 431 12.32 16.81 -3.05
N ALA A 432 11.06 16.62 -3.45
CA ALA A 432 10.56 15.36 -4.02
C ALA A 432 11.18 15.02 -5.39
N GLU A 433 11.69 16.01 -6.13
CA GLU A 433 12.35 15.79 -7.42
C GLU A 433 13.82 15.41 -7.29
N GLN A 434 14.43 15.55 -6.11
CA GLN A 434 15.86 15.38 -5.96
C GLN A 434 16.29 13.93 -6.18
N LYS A 435 17.40 13.74 -6.89
CA LYS A 435 18.02 12.43 -7.09
C LYS A 435 18.54 11.93 -5.75
N TYR A 436 18.00 10.83 -5.25
CA TYR A 436 18.57 10.09 -4.13
C TYR A 436 19.16 8.78 -4.67
N PRO A 437 20.48 8.56 -4.53
CA PRO A 437 21.52 9.51 -4.12
C PRO A 437 21.88 10.53 -5.22
N PRO A 438 22.54 11.66 -4.85
CA PRO A 438 22.89 12.75 -5.76
C PRO A 438 23.92 12.40 -6.86
N HIS A 439 24.50 11.19 -6.84
CA HIS A 439 25.69 10.84 -7.62
C HIS A 439 25.53 9.65 -8.56
N TRP A 440 24.37 9.39 -9.16
CA TRP A 440 24.30 8.39 -10.23
C TRP A 440 23.95 9.08 -11.55
N SER A 441 25.01 9.42 -12.28
CA SER A 441 25.04 9.64 -13.73
C SER A 441 25.37 8.34 -14.43
#